data_AF-A0A818U379-F1
#
_entry.id   AF-A0A818U379-F1
#
_cell.length_a   1.000
_cell.length_b   1.000
_cell.length_c   1.000
_cell.angle_alpha   90.00
_cell.angle_beta   90.00
_cell.angle_gamma   90.00
#
_symmetry.space_group_name_H-M   'P 1'
#
loop_
_entity.id
_entity.type
_entity.pdbx_description
1 polymer ?
#
loop_
_entity_poly.entity_id
_entity_poly.type
_entity_poly.pdbx_seq_one_letter_code
_entity_poly.pdbx_strand_id
1 'polypeptide(L)'
;MASPVIVNSWTEWGPLELVCVGSVHGMCYPDETPAYAGTTGPSNLGPYLRSIAGPRPQRRIQQAQDQLDYLADLLRAESVTVANSISEALDEDAGKVISRRVTSLTESGSTGTGKILHKDKIDVCRPVSSSDDLPRFNHQISTPHFKSSYQFGLSCPRDLIITMGDTIVEAPTAAHNRYFETEYYKNILYSLWDRDPKMKWIQPPKPTCSPIRMFRDIDFWEKISRLEFNRSFHAKNGYETNLNETEIAFDAADMMRMGKDIFYKKSETANNQGLLWLRRSFPHLRFHMMHFPTNGSRHLDVALVPLRPPTSGSHGIVLVNQNFPPIASEMKLFTDNDWRPIWAPLPNVSDVAPFALCSANLNMNLLSINDHCVVIEECEVPLYRLLHDELGFDVITCPLRVLNEFGGGFHCVTWDIRRRDDCIDYFPEQDYEAECQVDLNNYLDKKTLTNDNPTSH
;
A
#
# COMPACT_ATOMS: atom_id res chain seq x y z
N MET A 1 -19.67 28.44 16.31
CA MET A 1 -19.39 26.99 16.23
C MET A 1 -17.99 26.85 15.66
N ALA A 2 -17.14 25.99 16.21
CA ALA A 2 -15.85 25.72 15.60
C ALA A 2 -16.07 25.12 14.19
N SER A 3 -15.30 25.56 13.20
CA SER A 3 -15.37 24.97 11.86
C SER A 3 -15.06 23.47 11.92
N PRO A 4 -15.77 22.62 11.17
CA PRO A 4 -15.55 21.18 11.19
C PRO A 4 -14.14 20.84 10.69
N VAL A 5 -13.43 19.97 11.39
CA VAL A 5 -12.19 19.35 10.91
C VAL A 5 -12.57 18.16 10.02
N ILE A 6 -12.14 18.19 8.77
CA ILE A 6 -12.46 17.17 7.76
C ILE A 6 -11.21 16.39 7.39
N VAL A 7 -10.06 17.04 7.27
CA VAL A 7 -8.78 16.39 7.00
C VAL A 7 -8.07 16.19 8.33
N ASN A 8 -7.99 14.93 8.78
CA ASN A 8 -7.27 14.55 9.99
C ASN A 8 -6.98 13.05 9.96
N SER A 9 -5.74 12.63 9.76
CA SER A 9 -5.40 11.21 9.95
C SER A 9 -3.94 11.05 10.33
N TRP A 10 -3.68 10.54 11.54
CA TRP A 10 -2.34 10.40 12.12
C TRP A 10 -1.84 8.96 12.18
N THR A 11 -2.73 7.98 12.13
CA THR A 11 -2.42 6.56 12.28
C THR A 11 -3.09 5.72 11.21
N GLU A 12 -2.66 4.46 11.04
CA GLU A 12 -3.37 3.52 10.16
C GLU A 12 -4.57 2.82 10.82
N TRP A 13 -4.77 2.97 12.13
CA TRP A 13 -5.76 2.21 12.91
C TRP A 13 -6.77 3.09 13.68
N GLY A 14 -6.62 4.41 13.70
CA GLY A 14 -7.63 5.29 14.30
C GLY A 14 -9.02 5.07 13.66
N PRO A 15 -10.13 5.21 14.39
CA PRO A 15 -11.47 5.00 13.83
C PRO A 15 -11.69 5.79 12.53
N LEU A 16 -11.95 5.08 11.44
CA LEU A 16 -12.09 5.64 10.09
C LEU A 16 -13.44 6.35 9.93
N GLU A 17 -13.42 7.60 9.45
CA GLU A 17 -14.63 8.42 9.29
C GLU A 17 -14.84 8.92 7.85
N LEU A 18 -13.76 9.17 7.09
CA LEU A 18 -13.84 9.59 5.69
C LEU A 18 -12.71 8.95 4.88
N VAL A 19 -13.06 8.27 3.80
CA VAL A 19 -12.11 7.56 2.94
C VAL A 19 -12.44 7.77 1.46
N CYS A 20 -11.39 7.93 0.65
CA CYS A 20 -11.50 7.83 -0.79
C CYS A 20 -11.24 6.38 -1.20
N VAL A 21 -12.15 5.79 -1.98
CA VAL A 21 -11.92 4.47 -2.61
C VAL A 21 -11.63 4.72 -4.10
N GLY A 22 -10.63 4.05 -4.65
CA GLY A 22 -10.16 4.20 -6.04
C GLY A 22 -11.10 3.61 -7.11
N SER A 23 -10.92 3.98 -8.39
CA SER A 23 -11.76 3.52 -9.51
C SER A 23 -10.92 2.85 -10.59
N VAL A 24 -11.50 1.87 -11.30
CA VAL A 24 -10.83 1.23 -12.45
C VAL A 24 -11.34 1.71 -13.80
N HIS A 25 -12.26 2.68 -13.82
CA HIS A 25 -12.82 3.20 -15.05
C HIS A 25 -11.73 3.82 -15.95
N GLY A 26 -11.75 3.45 -17.23
CA GLY A 26 -10.81 3.95 -18.23
C GLY A 26 -9.38 3.43 -18.09
N MET A 27 -9.06 2.62 -17.08
CA MET A 27 -7.70 2.13 -16.84
C MET A 27 -7.17 1.33 -18.03
N CYS A 28 -5.90 1.59 -18.34
CA CYS A 28 -5.16 0.88 -19.37
C CYS A 28 -4.14 -0.06 -18.70
N TYR A 29 -3.60 -0.97 -19.50
CA TYR A 29 -2.25 -1.45 -19.22
C TYR A 29 -1.31 -0.28 -19.53
N PRO A 30 -0.50 0.15 -18.55
CA PRO A 30 0.33 1.34 -18.70
C PRO A 30 1.50 1.07 -19.64
N ASP A 31 2.13 2.13 -20.14
CA ASP A 31 3.44 1.99 -20.75
C ASP A 31 4.49 1.55 -19.71
N GLU A 32 5.52 0.87 -20.21
CA GLU A 32 6.73 0.58 -19.44
C GLU A 32 7.42 1.88 -19.02
N THR A 33 7.93 1.89 -17.80
CA THR A 33 8.59 3.06 -17.18
C THR A 33 9.96 2.64 -16.66
N PRO A 34 10.97 3.53 -16.71
CA PRO A 34 12.28 3.22 -16.15
C PRO A 34 12.23 3.04 -14.62
N ALA A 35 11.25 3.64 -13.94
CA ALA A 35 11.13 3.61 -12.49
C ALA A 35 11.03 2.19 -11.93
N TYR A 36 10.18 1.35 -12.54
CA TYR A 36 9.98 -0.04 -12.14
C TYR A 36 9.54 -0.89 -13.32
N ALA A 37 9.89 -2.18 -13.28
CA ALA A 37 9.33 -3.14 -14.21
C ALA A 37 7.85 -3.43 -13.85
N GLY A 38 7.00 -3.48 -14.87
CA GLY A 38 5.65 -4.03 -14.69
C GLY A 38 5.76 -5.51 -14.33
N THR A 39 4.98 -5.98 -13.35
CA THR A 39 4.84 -7.42 -13.12
C THR A 39 3.98 -7.99 -14.24
N THR A 40 4.50 -8.96 -14.99
CA THR A 40 3.73 -9.73 -15.97
C THR A 40 3.38 -11.08 -15.35
N GLY A 41 2.28 -11.16 -14.60
CA GLY A 41 1.65 -12.40 -14.14
C GLY A 41 2.58 -13.60 -13.85
N PRO A 42 2.26 -14.83 -14.30
CA PRO A 42 3.10 -15.98 -14.06
C PRO A 42 4.42 -15.86 -14.83
N SER A 43 5.49 -16.30 -14.18
CA SER A 43 6.89 -16.21 -14.63
C SER A 43 7.18 -16.86 -16.00
N ASN A 44 6.23 -17.62 -16.55
CA ASN A 44 6.34 -18.31 -17.83
C ASN A 44 6.08 -17.41 -19.05
N LEU A 45 5.47 -16.22 -18.88
CA LEU A 45 5.25 -15.27 -19.98
C LEU A 45 6.39 -14.27 -20.15
N GLY A 46 7.20 -14.05 -19.12
CA GLY A 46 8.32 -13.09 -19.14
C GLY A 46 9.31 -13.23 -20.31
N PRO A 47 9.62 -14.46 -20.81
CA PRO A 47 10.45 -14.62 -22.00
C PRO A 47 9.80 -14.16 -23.32
N TYR A 48 8.47 -14.05 -23.36
CA TYR A 48 7.71 -13.78 -24.60
C TYR A 48 7.02 -12.42 -24.60
N LEU A 49 6.66 -11.89 -23.43
CA LEU A 49 5.96 -10.62 -23.25
C LEU A 49 6.62 -9.84 -22.11
N ARG A 50 7.35 -8.78 -22.47
CA ARG A 50 8.04 -7.88 -21.51
C ARG A 50 7.08 -6.91 -20.83
N SER A 51 6.18 -6.32 -21.62
CA SER A 51 5.14 -5.40 -21.14
C SER A 51 3.96 -5.46 -22.10
N ILE A 52 2.78 -5.14 -21.58
CA ILE A 52 1.59 -4.87 -22.38
C ILE A 52 1.20 -3.44 -22.08
N ALA A 53 0.88 -2.68 -23.12
CA ALA A 53 0.31 -1.35 -23.01
C ALA A 53 -0.96 -1.30 -23.86
N GLY A 54 -1.96 -0.56 -23.41
CA GLY A 54 -3.21 -0.38 -24.14
C GLY A 54 -4.47 -0.61 -23.31
N PRO A 55 -5.65 -0.46 -23.92
CA PRO A 55 -6.92 -0.62 -23.22
C PRO A 55 -7.08 -2.00 -22.57
N ARG A 56 -7.64 -2.04 -21.37
CA ARG A 56 -8.00 -3.29 -20.70
C ARG A 56 -9.32 -3.85 -21.26
N PRO A 57 -9.53 -5.19 -21.20
CA PRO A 57 -10.82 -5.78 -21.56
C PRO A 57 -11.95 -5.23 -20.70
N GLN A 58 -13.04 -4.77 -21.32
CA GLN A 58 -14.16 -4.14 -20.61
C GLN A 58 -14.77 -5.03 -19.52
N ARG A 59 -14.82 -6.35 -19.75
CA ARG A 59 -15.31 -7.32 -18.75
C ARG A 59 -14.46 -7.30 -17.47
N ARG A 60 -13.14 -7.17 -17.57
CA ARG A 60 -12.25 -7.10 -16.40
C ARG A 60 -12.43 -5.79 -15.64
N ILE A 61 -12.56 -4.67 -16.37
CA ILE A 61 -12.89 -3.37 -15.77
C ILE A 61 -14.20 -3.47 -14.98
N GLN A 62 -15.25 -4.02 -15.58
CA GLN A 62 -16.55 -4.17 -14.90
C GLN A 62 -16.44 -5.01 -13.63
N GLN A 63 -15.82 -6.18 -13.71
CA GLN A 63 -15.67 -7.07 -12.55
C GLN A 63 -14.88 -6.42 -11.40
N ALA A 64 -13.77 -5.75 -11.70
CA ALA A 64 -12.98 -5.04 -10.70
C ALA A 64 -13.72 -3.83 -10.13
N GLN A 65 -14.50 -3.15 -10.96
CA GLN A 65 -15.31 -2.02 -10.53
C GLN A 65 -16.43 -2.46 -9.58
N ASP A 66 -17.12 -3.57 -9.90
CA ASP A 66 -18.15 -4.15 -9.04
C ASP A 66 -17.59 -4.50 -7.64
N GLN A 67 -16.34 -4.99 -7.58
CA GLN A 67 -15.65 -5.26 -6.31
C GLN A 67 -15.35 -3.97 -5.52
N LEU A 68 -14.90 -2.90 -6.20
CA LEU A 68 -14.66 -1.60 -5.57
C LEU A 68 -15.95 -0.93 -5.09
N ASP A 69 -17.04 -1.06 -5.83
CA ASP A 69 -18.34 -0.50 -5.46
C ASP A 69 -18.94 -1.28 -4.29
N TYR A 70 -18.78 -2.60 -4.28
CA TYR A 70 -19.13 -3.42 -3.11
C TYR A 70 -18.32 -3.06 -1.85
N LEU A 71 -17.01 -2.84 -2.00
CA LEU A 71 -16.17 -2.33 -0.90
C LEU A 71 -16.69 -0.97 -0.39
N ALA A 72 -17.04 -0.05 -1.30
CA ALA A 72 -17.58 1.25 -0.92
C ALA A 72 -18.91 1.11 -0.14
N ASP A 73 -19.78 0.18 -0.54
CA ASP A 73 -21.05 -0.06 0.16
C ASP A 73 -20.86 -0.73 1.53
N LEU A 74 -19.92 -1.69 1.64
CA LEU A 74 -19.52 -2.26 2.93
C LEU A 74 -18.98 -1.19 3.88
N LEU A 75 -18.16 -0.25 3.37
CA LEU A 75 -17.63 0.86 4.17
C LEU A 75 -18.73 1.84 4.60
N ARG A 76 -19.77 2.08 3.79
CA ARG A 76 -20.88 2.95 4.18
C ARG A 76 -21.83 2.32 5.19
N ALA A 77 -21.96 0.99 5.21
CA ALA A 77 -22.91 0.29 6.05
C ALA A 77 -22.59 0.45 7.55
N GLU A 78 -23.58 0.70 8.41
CA GLU A 78 -23.38 0.76 9.87
C GLU A 78 -23.36 -0.64 10.51
N SER A 79 -23.75 -1.67 9.74
CA SER A 79 -23.68 -3.06 10.16
C SER A 79 -23.45 -4.00 8.99
N VAL A 80 -22.67 -5.06 9.23
CA VAL A 80 -22.42 -6.13 8.27
C VAL A 80 -22.58 -7.50 8.94
N THR A 81 -22.94 -8.51 8.16
CA THR A 81 -23.14 -9.88 8.63
C THR A 81 -21.98 -10.75 8.16
N VAL A 82 -21.18 -11.26 9.10
CA VAL A 82 -20.06 -12.17 8.84
C VAL A 82 -20.54 -13.61 8.96
N ALA A 83 -20.33 -14.42 7.93
CA ALA A 83 -20.68 -15.84 7.96
C ALA A 83 -19.91 -16.59 9.07
N ASN A 84 -20.59 -17.50 9.76
CA ASN A 84 -19.98 -18.34 10.79
C ASN A 84 -19.19 -19.54 10.21
N SER A 85 -19.46 -19.91 8.96
CA SER A 85 -18.81 -21.02 8.26
C SER A 85 -17.96 -20.54 7.10
N ILE A 86 -16.95 -21.35 6.76
CA ILE A 86 -16.20 -21.22 5.51
C ILE A 86 -16.99 -21.92 4.41
N SER A 87 -17.10 -21.28 3.25
CA SER A 87 -17.69 -21.85 2.04
C SER A 87 -16.61 -22.21 1.02
N GLU A 88 -16.84 -23.24 0.22
CA GLU A 88 -16.02 -23.54 -0.96
C GLU A 88 -16.69 -22.95 -2.21
N ALA A 89 -15.89 -22.31 -3.06
CA ALA A 89 -16.35 -21.74 -4.32
C ALA A 89 -15.32 -22.00 -5.43
N LEU A 90 -15.80 -22.25 -6.65
CA LEU A 90 -14.92 -22.33 -7.82
C LEU A 90 -14.46 -20.91 -8.19
N ASP A 91 -13.15 -20.68 -8.18
CA ASP A 91 -12.55 -19.52 -8.80
C ASP A 91 -12.31 -19.83 -10.28
N GLU A 92 -13.11 -19.23 -11.16
CA GLU A 92 -13.01 -19.42 -12.60
C GLU A 92 -11.68 -18.92 -13.16
N ASP A 93 -11.12 -17.84 -12.59
CA ASP A 93 -9.87 -17.23 -13.05
C ASP A 93 -8.66 -18.06 -12.61
N ALA A 94 -8.68 -18.58 -11.38
CA ALA A 94 -7.64 -19.47 -10.87
C ALA A 94 -7.84 -20.95 -11.28
N GLY A 95 -8.99 -21.30 -11.87
CA GLY A 95 -9.32 -22.66 -12.31
C GLY A 95 -9.38 -23.69 -11.17
N LYS A 96 -9.64 -23.26 -9.93
CA LYS A 96 -9.58 -24.14 -8.75
C LYS A 96 -10.62 -23.78 -7.70
N VAL A 97 -10.98 -24.76 -6.87
CA VAL A 97 -11.86 -24.53 -5.72
C VAL A 97 -11.06 -23.81 -4.63
N ILE A 98 -11.60 -22.71 -4.13
CA ILE A 98 -11.02 -21.93 -3.06
C ILE A 98 -11.98 -21.82 -1.88
N SER A 99 -11.41 -21.79 -0.68
CA SER A 99 -12.14 -21.55 0.55
C SER A 99 -12.30 -20.06 0.79
N ARG A 100 -13.52 -19.65 1.17
CA ARG A 100 -13.86 -18.25 1.44
C ARG A 100 -14.62 -18.12 2.73
N ARG A 101 -14.39 -17.01 3.44
CA ARG A 101 -15.28 -16.56 4.51
C ARG A 101 -15.96 -15.30 4.04
N VAL A 102 -17.30 -15.28 4.03
CA VAL A 102 -18.07 -14.23 3.35
C VAL A 102 -18.68 -13.27 4.36
N THR A 103 -18.60 -11.97 4.06
CA THR A 103 -19.33 -10.92 4.76
C THR A 103 -20.31 -10.28 3.79
N SER A 104 -21.54 -10.05 4.24
CA SER A 104 -22.60 -9.41 3.46
C SER A 104 -23.14 -8.16 4.17
N LEU A 105 -23.78 -7.28 3.42
CA LEU A 105 -24.59 -6.21 4.00
C LEU A 105 -25.71 -6.82 4.86
N THR A 106 -25.99 -6.22 6.02
CA THR A 106 -27.07 -6.68 6.90
C THR A 106 -28.42 -6.20 6.36
N GLU A 107 -29.31 -7.12 6.02
CA GLU A 107 -30.68 -6.80 5.61
C GLU A 107 -31.61 -6.57 6.80
N SER A 108 -32.50 -5.58 6.69
CA SER A 108 -33.52 -5.28 7.69
C SER A 108 -34.49 -6.46 7.87
N GLY A 109 -34.43 -7.16 8.99
CA GLY A 109 -35.35 -8.26 9.32
C GLY A 109 -34.88 -9.67 8.97
N SER A 110 -33.60 -9.83 8.59
CA SER A 110 -32.98 -11.14 8.31
C SER A 110 -32.57 -11.88 9.59
N THR A 111 -33.04 -13.12 9.75
CA THR A 111 -32.58 -14.08 10.78
C THR A 111 -31.45 -14.98 10.24
N GLY A 112 -30.48 -14.38 9.53
CA GLY A 112 -29.36 -15.11 8.93
C GLY A 112 -28.45 -15.80 9.95
N THR A 113 -27.72 -16.83 9.51
CA THR A 113 -26.85 -17.69 10.35
C THR A 113 -25.45 -17.11 10.64
N GLY A 114 -25.30 -15.77 10.68
CA GLY A 114 -24.00 -15.07 10.82
C GLY A 114 -23.88 -14.17 12.05
N LYS A 115 -22.66 -13.73 12.38
CA LYS A 115 -22.38 -12.72 13.41
C LYS A 115 -22.60 -11.34 12.81
N ILE A 116 -23.45 -10.52 13.43
CA ILE A 116 -23.60 -9.11 13.05
C ILE A 116 -22.47 -8.31 13.70
N LEU A 117 -21.73 -7.58 12.89
CA LEU A 117 -20.75 -6.59 13.33
C LEU A 117 -21.34 -5.20 13.14
N HIS A 118 -21.32 -4.41 14.19
CA HIS A 118 -21.69 -2.99 14.15
C HIS A 118 -20.41 -2.17 14.01
N LYS A 119 -20.42 -1.18 13.12
CA LYS A 119 -19.30 -0.28 12.91
C LYS A 119 -19.79 1.15 12.72
N ASP A 120 -18.92 2.11 13.02
CA ASP A 120 -19.22 3.51 12.76
C ASP A 120 -19.48 3.73 11.26
N LYS A 121 -20.38 4.67 10.97
CA LYS A 121 -20.63 5.11 9.60
C LYS A 121 -19.38 5.77 9.04
N ILE A 122 -18.96 5.33 7.85
CA ILE A 122 -17.79 5.88 7.15
C ILE A 122 -18.30 6.59 5.89
N ASP A 123 -17.94 7.86 5.74
CA ASP A 123 -18.20 8.58 4.50
C ASP A 123 -17.21 8.11 3.42
N VAL A 124 -17.71 7.84 2.22
CA VAL A 124 -16.90 7.33 1.11
C VAL A 124 -17.00 8.26 -0.09
N CYS A 125 -15.87 8.85 -0.50
CA CYS A 125 -15.76 9.58 -1.76
C CYS A 125 -15.06 8.75 -2.85
N ARG A 126 -15.25 9.15 -4.11
CA ARG A 126 -14.77 8.45 -5.30
C ARG A 126 -14.19 9.48 -6.28
N PRO A 127 -13.05 9.20 -6.95
CA PRO A 127 -12.41 10.17 -7.84
C PRO A 127 -13.17 10.39 -9.16
N VAL A 128 -14.02 9.44 -9.56
CA VAL A 128 -14.90 9.55 -10.74
C VAL A 128 -16.32 9.74 -10.25
N SER A 129 -16.96 10.86 -10.60
CA SER A 129 -18.31 11.20 -10.14
C SER A 129 -19.42 10.82 -11.14
N SER A 130 -19.10 10.58 -12.41
CA SER A 130 -20.08 10.20 -13.44
C SER A 130 -19.44 9.46 -14.61
N SER A 131 -20.27 8.75 -15.39
CA SER A 131 -19.87 8.09 -16.64
C SER A 131 -19.44 9.05 -17.75
N ASP A 132 -19.75 10.34 -17.62
CA ASP A 132 -19.52 11.34 -18.67
C ASP A 132 -18.17 12.06 -18.51
N ASP A 133 -17.53 11.92 -17.35
CA ASP A 133 -16.22 12.52 -17.02
C ASP A 133 -15.19 11.41 -16.73
N LEU A 134 -15.03 10.49 -17.68
CA LEU A 134 -14.07 9.40 -17.53
C LEU A 134 -12.63 9.88 -17.75
N PRO A 135 -11.69 9.43 -16.91
CA PRO A 135 -10.27 9.65 -17.14
C PRO A 135 -9.82 9.17 -18.51
N ARG A 136 -8.96 9.94 -19.16
CA ARG A 136 -8.43 9.63 -20.49
C ARG A 136 -7.04 9.01 -20.39
N PHE A 137 -6.94 7.84 -19.77
CA PHE A 137 -5.65 7.16 -19.59
C PHE A 137 -5.00 6.66 -20.90
N ASN A 138 -5.76 6.64 -21.99
CA ASN A 138 -5.25 6.39 -23.35
C ASN A 138 -4.84 7.66 -24.10
N HIS A 139 -4.91 8.83 -23.46
CA HIS A 139 -4.42 10.07 -24.03
C HIS A 139 -2.91 10.18 -23.78
N GLN A 140 -2.15 10.28 -24.87
CA GLN A 140 -0.71 10.43 -24.78
C GLN A 140 -0.35 11.74 -24.08
N ILE A 141 0.51 11.63 -23.07
CA ILE A 141 1.15 12.76 -22.41
C ILE A 141 2.59 12.92 -22.91
N SER A 142 3.07 14.15 -22.95
CA SER A 142 4.44 14.48 -23.32
C SER A 142 4.97 15.58 -22.42
N THR A 143 6.15 15.36 -21.85
CA THR A 143 6.97 16.37 -21.18
C THR A 143 8.21 16.67 -22.03
N PRO A 144 9.09 17.61 -21.65
CA PRO A 144 10.39 17.77 -22.30
C PRO A 144 11.30 16.54 -22.18
N HIS A 145 11.01 15.59 -21.27
CA HIS A 145 11.92 14.50 -20.92
C HIS A 145 11.40 13.10 -21.25
N PHE A 146 10.08 12.91 -21.37
CA PHE A 146 9.48 11.61 -21.67
C PHE A 146 8.11 11.76 -22.36
N LYS A 147 7.63 10.64 -22.90
CA LYS A 147 6.27 10.48 -23.43
C LYS A 147 5.67 9.22 -22.85
N SER A 148 4.36 9.23 -22.61
CA SER A 148 3.59 8.04 -22.25
C SER A 148 2.26 8.08 -23.00
N SER A 149 2.04 7.09 -23.85
CA SER A 149 0.81 6.83 -24.60
C SER A 149 -0.32 6.32 -23.69
N TYR A 150 0.02 5.46 -22.72
CA TYR A 150 -0.94 4.90 -21.78
C TYR A 150 -0.50 5.13 -20.34
N GLN A 151 -1.34 5.85 -19.61
CA GLN A 151 -1.21 6.13 -18.19
C GLN A 151 -1.76 4.97 -17.34
N PHE A 152 -1.53 5.03 -16.03
CA PHE A 152 -1.84 3.94 -15.10
C PHE A 152 -3.33 3.84 -14.73
N GLY A 153 -3.81 4.62 -13.76
CA GLY A 153 -5.22 4.52 -13.35
C GLY A 153 -5.60 5.28 -12.09
N LEU A 154 -6.73 4.91 -11.48
CA LEU A 154 -7.21 5.48 -10.20
C LEU A 154 -7.48 4.41 -9.16
N SER A 155 -7.07 3.17 -9.41
CA SER A 155 -7.35 2.04 -8.52
C SER A 155 -6.72 2.27 -7.15
N CYS A 156 -5.49 2.82 -7.11
CA CYS A 156 -4.66 2.91 -5.92
C CYS A 156 -4.37 4.36 -5.52
N PRO A 157 -5.33 5.09 -4.92
CA PRO A 157 -5.10 6.46 -4.44
C PRO A 157 -3.97 6.54 -3.40
N ARG A 158 -3.73 5.47 -2.62
CA ARG A 158 -2.70 5.42 -1.59
C ARG A 158 -1.30 5.70 -2.11
N ASP A 159 -1.02 5.28 -3.34
CA ASP A 159 0.29 5.46 -3.93
C ASP A 159 0.59 6.93 -4.25
N LEU A 160 -0.46 7.73 -4.39
CA LEU A 160 -0.39 9.09 -4.90
C LEU A 160 -0.61 10.14 -3.81
N ILE A 161 -1.42 9.83 -2.80
CA ILE A 161 -1.87 10.81 -1.82
C ILE A 161 -1.84 10.19 -0.42
N ILE A 162 -1.27 10.95 0.52
CA ILE A 162 -1.28 10.61 1.95
C ILE A 162 -1.80 11.79 2.76
N THR A 163 -2.55 11.48 3.81
CA THR A 163 -2.97 12.43 4.84
C THR A 163 -2.03 12.33 6.04
N MET A 164 -1.40 13.42 6.46
CA MET A 164 -0.58 13.49 7.66
C MET A 164 -1.17 14.55 8.59
N GLY A 165 -2.06 14.11 9.48
CA GLY A 165 -2.86 15.01 10.30
C GLY A 165 -3.73 15.92 9.44
N ASP A 166 -3.55 17.23 9.58
CA ASP A 166 -4.27 18.26 8.83
C ASP A 166 -3.72 18.52 7.42
N THR A 167 -2.66 17.81 7.01
CA THR A 167 -1.93 18.07 5.77
C THR A 167 -2.09 16.95 4.76
N ILE A 168 -2.57 17.27 3.56
CA ILE A 168 -2.58 16.37 2.40
C ILE A 168 -1.32 16.58 1.57
N VAL A 169 -0.64 15.48 1.24
CA VAL A 169 0.55 15.47 0.39
C VAL A 169 0.31 14.67 -0.88
N GLU A 170 0.49 15.32 -2.04
CA GLU A 170 0.56 14.63 -3.33
C GLU A 170 1.98 14.12 -3.58
N ALA A 171 2.15 12.83 -3.81
CA ALA A 171 3.43 12.18 -3.98
C ALA A 171 4.13 12.59 -5.30
N PRO A 172 5.47 12.81 -5.29
CA PRO A 172 6.25 13.15 -6.47
C PRO A 172 6.69 11.87 -7.21
N THR A 173 5.74 11.16 -7.81
CA THR A 173 5.98 9.86 -8.44
C THR A 173 7.00 9.96 -9.56
N ALA A 174 7.98 9.06 -9.63
CA ALA A 174 8.97 9.02 -10.71
C ALA A 174 8.49 8.26 -11.96
N ALA A 175 7.36 7.56 -11.88
CA ALA A 175 6.83 6.75 -12.98
C ALA A 175 6.15 7.62 -14.05
N HIS A 176 6.57 7.45 -15.32
CA HIS A 176 6.07 8.24 -16.45
C HIS A 176 4.55 8.15 -16.61
N ASN A 177 4.02 6.94 -16.47
CA ASN A 177 2.59 6.62 -16.60
C ASN A 177 1.71 7.10 -15.41
N ARG A 178 2.32 7.63 -14.34
CA ARG A 178 1.63 8.17 -13.15
C ARG A 178 1.76 9.68 -12.97
N TYR A 179 2.47 10.34 -13.89
CA TYR A 179 2.90 11.74 -13.71
C TYR A 179 1.75 12.74 -13.49
N PHE A 180 0.57 12.49 -14.09
CA PHE A 180 -0.63 13.33 -13.96
C PHE A 180 -1.77 12.62 -13.21
N GLU A 181 -1.49 11.52 -12.52
CA GLU A 181 -2.52 10.69 -11.88
C GLU A 181 -3.26 11.44 -10.76
N THR A 182 -2.56 12.32 -10.02
CA THR A 182 -3.17 13.16 -8.98
C THR A 182 -4.16 14.20 -9.51
N GLU A 183 -4.12 14.54 -10.81
CA GLU A 183 -5.06 15.52 -11.41
C GLU A 183 -6.51 15.05 -11.33
N TYR A 184 -6.74 13.73 -11.37
CA TYR A 184 -8.06 13.13 -11.28
C TYR A 184 -8.64 13.13 -9.85
N TYR A 185 -7.85 13.51 -8.85
CA TYR A 185 -8.30 13.68 -7.46
C TYR A 185 -8.60 15.15 -7.11
N LYS A 186 -8.35 16.10 -8.03
CA LYS A 186 -8.48 17.54 -7.75
C LYS A 186 -9.90 17.95 -7.34
N ASN A 187 -10.94 17.31 -7.90
CA ASN A 187 -12.32 17.58 -7.49
C ASN A 187 -12.55 17.25 -5.99
N ILE A 188 -11.97 16.15 -5.50
CA ILE A 188 -12.00 15.80 -4.07
C ILE A 188 -11.17 16.81 -3.28
N LEU A 189 -9.94 17.09 -3.72
CA LEU A 189 -9.01 17.97 -3.01
C LEU A 189 -9.56 19.40 -2.86
N TYR A 190 -10.12 19.98 -3.92
CA TYR A 190 -10.78 21.29 -3.85
C TYR A 190 -12.04 21.26 -2.98
N SER A 191 -12.84 20.20 -3.05
CA SER A 191 -13.99 20.04 -2.15
C SER A 191 -13.59 19.98 -0.68
N LEU A 192 -12.45 19.36 -0.36
CA LEU A 192 -11.90 19.34 1.00
C LEU A 192 -11.37 20.73 1.39
N TRP A 193 -10.59 21.36 0.52
CA TRP A 193 -10.04 22.71 0.71
C TRP A 193 -11.12 23.75 1.02
N ASP A 194 -12.23 23.73 0.28
CA ASP A 194 -13.33 24.68 0.47
C ASP A 194 -14.10 24.45 1.78
N ARG A 195 -14.11 23.22 2.30
CA ARG A 195 -14.89 22.85 3.49
C ARG A 195 -14.07 22.82 4.78
N ASP A 196 -12.74 22.66 4.69
CA ASP A 196 -11.84 22.60 5.83
C ASP A 196 -10.82 23.75 5.80
N PRO A 197 -11.06 24.84 6.57
CA PRO A 197 -10.16 25.99 6.60
C PRO A 197 -8.81 25.72 7.27
N LYS A 198 -8.62 24.55 7.90
CA LYS A 198 -7.34 24.14 8.51
C LYS A 198 -6.54 23.20 7.64
N MET A 199 -7.13 22.64 6.59
CA MET A 199 -6.44 21.76 5.66
C MET A 199 -5.22 22.48 5.09
N LYS A 200 -4.06 21.82 5.17
CA LYS A 200 -2.90 22.16 4.35
C LYS A 200 -2.85 21.22 3.17
N TRP A 201 -2.45 21.74 2.02
CA TRP A 201 -2.31 20.97 0.81
C TRP A 201 -0.98 21.29 0.15
N ILE A 202 -0.11 20.29 0.06
CA ILE A 202 1.23 20.48 -0.47
C ILE A 202 1.56 19.44 -1.53
N GLN A 203 2.38 19.86 -2.48
CA GLN A 203 2.97 19.01 -3.50
C GLN A 203 4.49 19.25 -3.48
N PRO A 204 5.32 18.22 -3.27
CA PRO A 204 6.76 18.33 -3.40
C PRO A 204 7.15 18.71 -4.83
N PRO A 205 8.41 19.09 -5.08
CA PRO A 205 8.90 19.30 -6.43
C PRO A 205 8.65 18.06 -7.30
N LYS A 206 7.85 18.19 -8.37
CA LYS A 206 7.66 17.07 -9.31
C LYS A 206 9.01 16.74 -9.97
N PRO A 207 9.42 15.46 -10.00
CA PRO A 207 10.65 15.06 -10.66
C PRO A 207 10.55 15.34 -12.16
N THR A 208 11.69 15.47 -12.83
CA THR A 208 11.70 15.58 -14.30
C THR A 208 11.36 14.26 -14.96
N CYS A 209 11.54 13.15 -14.23
CA CYS A 209 11.53 11.78 -14.72
C CYS A 209 12.42 11.58 -15.95
N SER A 210 13.51 12.35 -16.05
CA SER A 210 14.42 12.27 -17.19
C SER A 210 15.24 10.97 -17.16
N PRO A 211 15.33 10.23 -18.28
CA PRO A 211 16.17 9.03 -18.42
C PRO A 211 17.62 9.20 -17.94
N ILE A 212 18.17 10.40 -18.05
CA ILE A 212 19.57 10.71 -17.72
C ILE A 212 19.76 11.38 -16.36
N ARG A 213 18.67 11.79 -15.70
CA ARG A 213 18.72 12.55 -14.44
C ARG A 213 18.04 11.85 -13.29
N MET A 214 16.87 11.25 -13.49
CA MET A 214 16.12 10.56 -12.44
C MET A 214 16.57 9.11 -12.24
N PHE A 215 17.03 8.48 -13.33
CA PHE A 215 17.32 7.05 -13.35
C PHE A 215 18.83 6.78 -13.46
N ARG A 216 19.27 5.63 -12.93
CA ARG A 216 20.68 5.19 -13.02
C ARG A 216 20.98 4.63 -14.40
N ASP A 217 20.06 3.81 -14.91
CA ASP A 217 20.25 3.07 -16.15
C ASP A 217 18.88 2.80 -16.81
N ILE A 218 18.71 3.22 -18.05
CA ILE A 218 17.44 3.01 -18.76
C ILE A 218 17.18 1.54 -19.05
N ASP A 219 18.25 0.74 -19.15
CA ASP A 219 18.21 -0.70 -19.40
C ASP A 219 18.32 -1.51 -18.10
N PHE A 220 18.17 -0.86 -16.93
CA PHE A 220 18.35 -1.50 -15.62
C PHE A 220 17.57 -2.82 -15.54
N TRP A 221 16.28 -2.78 -15.85
CA TRP A 221 15.39 -3.94 -15.74
C TRP A 221 15.72 -5.07 -16.70
N GLU A 222 16.17 -4.73 -17.92
CA GLU A 222 16.65 -5.74 -18.87
C GLU A 222 17.93 -6.41 -18.38
N LYS A 223 18.85 -5.64 -17.80
CA LYS A 223 20.10 -6.16 -17.23
C LYS A 223 19.82 -7.04 -16.02
N ILE A 224 18.98 -6.62 -15.09
CA ILE A 224 18.58 -7.42 -13.92
C ILE A 224 17.92 -8.73 -14.34
N SER A 225 16.96 -8.67 -15.27
CA SER A 225 16.25 -9.86 -15.75
C SER A 225 17.18 -10.90 -16.38
N ARG A 226 18.26 -10.46 -17.04
CA ARG A 226 19.30 -11.33 -17.61
C ARG A 226 20.28 -11.85 -16.55
N LEU A 227 20.49 -11.11 -15.46
CA LEU A 227 21.39 -11.45 -14.36
C LEU A 227 20.74 -12.37 -13.32
N GLU A 228 19.42 -12.38 -13.18
CA GLU A 228 18.74 -13.03 -12.06
C GLU A 228 17.63 -14.03 -12.44
N PHE A 229 18.02 -15.30 -12.47
CA PHE A 229 17.23 -16.40 -11.90
C PHE A 229 17.46 -16.53 -10.38
N ASN A 230 18.07 -15.52 -9.73
CA ASN A 230 18.90 -15.80 -8.57
C ASN A 230 18.73 -14.87 -7.37
N ARG A 231 17.54 -14.36 -7.04
CA ARG A 231 17.07 -13.85 -5.70
C ARG A 231 18.06 -13.06 -4.79
N SER A 232 19.24 -12.68 -5.27
CA SER A 232 20.43 -12.40 -4.48
C SER A 232 21.11 -11.12 -4.96
N PHE A 233 20.71 -10.53 -6.07
CA PHE A 233 21.21 -9.27 -6.59
C PHE A 233 20.81 -8.11 -5.69
N HIS A 234 19.52 -8.01 -5.32
CA HIS A 234 19.07 -6.95 -4.41
C HIS A 234 19.75 -7.04 -3.03
N ALA A 235 19.95 -8.26 -2.52
CA ALA A 235 20.66 -8.52 -1.27
C ALA A 235 22.17 -8.29 -1.37
N LYS A 236 22.80 -8.57 -2.52
CA LYS A 236 24.26 -8.40 -2.75
C LYS A 236 24.66 -6.97 -3.13
N ASN A 237 23.74 -6.20 -3.71
CA ASN A 237 23.99 -4.81 -4.17
C ASN A 237 23.27 -3.78 -3.30
N GLY A 238 23.04 -4.09 -2.03
CA GLY A 238 22.63 -3.10 -1.03
C GLY A 238 21.37 -2.30 -1.36
N TYR A 239 20.35 -2.92 -1.98
CA TYR A 239 19.08 -2.26 -2.35
C TYR A 239 19.22 -1.13 -3.36
N GLU A 240 20.18 -1.20 -4.27
CA GLU A 240 20.15 -0.29 -5.40
C GLU A 240 18.88 -0.52 -6.25
N THR A 241 18.10 0.54 -6.40
CA THR A 241 16.94 0.60 -7.31
C THR A 241 17.32 1.46 -8.52
N ASN A 242 16.49 1.47 -9.56
CA ASN A 242 16.80 2.29 -10.74
C ASN A 242 16.68 3.79 -10.47
N LEU A 243 16.00 4.19 -9.38
CA LEU A 243 16.01 5.59 -8.95
C LEU A 243 17.40 5.97 -8.44
N ASN A 244 17.90 7.11 -8.91
CA ASN A 244 19.09 7.72 -8.34
C ASN A 244 18.70 8.79 -7.30
N GLU A 245 19.70 9.46 -6.73
CA GLU A 245 19.51 10.43 -5.63
C GLU A 245 19.61 11.89 -6.10
N THR A 246 19.37 12.17 -7.39
CA THR A 246 19.50 13.52 -7.98
C THR A 246 18.24 14.36 -7.79
N GLU A 247 17.07 13.74 -7.76
CA GLU A 247 15.77 14.41 -7.63
C GLU A 247 14.93 13.77 -6.52
N ILE A 248 13.91 14.48 -6.03
CA ILE A 248 13.00 13.99 -5.00
C ILE A 248 12.00 13.05 -5.65
N ALA A 249 11.87 11.82 -5.14
CA ALA A 249 10.85 10.88 -5.56
C ALA A 249 10.41 9.95 -4.43
N PHE A 250 9.10 9.76 -4.33
CA PHE A 250 8.45 8.74 -3.52
C PHE A 250 7.03 8.51 -4.03
N ASP A 251 6.51 7.29 -3.86
CA ASP A 251 5.08 7.04 -3.81
C ASP A 251 4.63 7.13 -2.35
N ALA A 252 3.40 7.56 -2.10
CA ALA A 252 2.85 7.68 -0.76
C ALA A 252 2.69 6.31 -0.05
N ALA A 253 2.51 5.22 -0.80
CA ALA A 253 2.41 3.85 -0.29
C ALA A 253 3.74 3.26 0.22
N ASP A 254 4.87 3.97 0.02
CA ASP A 254 6.14 3.64 0.68
C ASP A 254 6.17 4.09 2.15
N MET A 255 5.08 4.67 2.66
CA MET A 255 4.95 5.16 4.03
C MET A 255 3.84 4.47 4.84
N MET A 256 4.08 4.33 6.14
CA MET A 256 3.10 3.91 7.15
C MET A 256 3.10 4.88 8.32
N ARG A 257 1.91 5.37 8.72
CA ARG A 257 1.78 6.38 9.77
C ARG A 257 1.46 5.75 11.12
N MET A 258 2.21 6.16 12.13
CA MET A 258 2.10 5.69 13.50
C MET A 258 2.16 6.88 14.45
N GLY A 259 1.26 7.85 14.25
CA GLY A 259 1.17 9.06 15.06
C GLY A 259 2.28 10.05 14.72
N LYS A 260 3.19 10.28 15.67
CA LYS A 260 4.37 11.15 15.49
C LYS A 260 5.45 10.53 14.61
N ASP A 261 5.42 9.20 14.44
CA ASP A 261 6.41 8.43 13.70
C ASP A 261 5.82 7.94 12.38
N ILE A 262 6.57 8.12 11.30
CA ILE A 262 6.22 7.65 9.96
C ILE A 262 7.36 6.76 9.47
N PHE A 263 7.03 5.53 9.13
CA PHE A 263 7.99 4.58 8.60
C PHE A 263 8.01 4.70 7.08
N TYR A 264 9.20 4.75 6.51
CA TYR A 264 9.46 4.98 5.09
C TYR A 264 10.33 3.86 4.54
N LYS A 265 9.97 3.31 3.39
CA LYS A 265 10.74 2.27 2.71
C LYS A 265 11.47 2.85 1.51
N LYS A 266 12.78 2.68 1.44
CA LYS A 266 13.52 2.86 0.18
C LYS A 266 13.13 1.76 -0.80
N SER A 267 12.72 2.15 -2.01
CA SER A 267 12.16 1.22 -3.00
C SER A 267 12.40 1.67 -4.44
N GLU A 268 11.78 0.97 -5.39
CA GLU A 268 11.76 1.33 -6.81
C GLU A 268 10.98 2.63 -7.07
N THR A 269 10.17 3.07 -6.11
CA THR A 269 9.35 4.29 -6.20
C THR A 269 9.79 5.38 -5.23
N ALA A 270 10.63 5.06 -4.24
CA ALA A 270 11.05 5.95 -3.16
C ALA A 270 12.56 5.98 -2.94
N ASN A 271 13.16 7.19 -2.97
CA ASN A 271 14.60 7.40 -2.79
C ASN A 271 14.95 8.20 -1.52
N ASN A 272 16.24 8.42 -1.25
CA ASN A 272 16.68 9.12 -0.05
C ASN A 272 16.38 10.63 -0.10
N GLN A 273 16.37 11.24 -1.30
CA GLN A 273 15.95 12.63 -1.45
C GLN A 273 14.48 12.85 -1.07
N GLY A 274 13.61 11.87 -1.37
CA GLY A 274 12.22 11.81 -0.90
C GLY A 274 12.12 11.93 0.62
N LEU A 275 12.83 11.04 1.33
CA LEU A 275 12.88 11.04 2.79
C LEU A 275 13.46 12.35 3.36
N LEU A 276 14.53 12.89 2.76
CA LEU A 276 15.12 14.15 3.20
C LEU A 276 14.16 15.33 3.02
N TRP A 277 13.38 15.36 1.93
CA TRP A 277 12.35 16.37 1.73
C TRP A 277 11.27 16.26 2.81
N LEU A 278 10.79 15.05 3.10
CA LEU A 278 9.77 14.81 4.14
C LEU A 278 10.23 15.31 5.51
N ARG A 279 11.44 14.94 5.94
CA ARG A 279 12.03 15.41 7.22
C ARG A 279 12.12 16.93 7.32
N ARG A 280 12.45 17.61 6.21
CA ARG A 280 12.55 19.08 6.17
C ARG A 280 11.18 19.76 6.16
N SER A 281 10.21 19.16 5.48
CA SER A 281 8.84 19.72 5.34
C SER A 281 8.01 19.52 6.60
N PHE A 282 8.29 18.47 7.38
CA PHE A 282 7.54 18.09 8.58
C PHE A 282 8.46 17.95 9.80
N PRO A 283 9.09 19.03 10.28
CA PRO A 283 10.07 18.97 11.38
C PRO A 283 9.47 18.58 12.74
N HIS A 284 8.15 18.49 12.84
CA HIS A 284 7.42 18.06 14.04
C HIS A 284 7.14 16.55 14.05
N LEU A 285 7.40 15.84 12.94
CA LEU A 285 7.25 14.41 12.78
C LEU A 285 8.63 13.74 12.67
N ARG A 286 8.67 12.45 12.97
CA ARG A 286 9.87 11.61 12.86
C ARG A 286 9.68 10.62 11.72
N PHE A 287 10.55 10.69 10.70
CA PHE A 287 10.54 9.74 9.59
C PHE A 287 11.65 8.71 9.77
N HIS A 288 11.30 7.44 9.82
CA HIS A 288 12.20 6.30 10.04
C HIS A 288 12.39 5.53 8.75
N MET A 289 13.63 5.32 8.34
CA MET A 289 13.92 4.43 7.21
C MET A 289 13.77 2.98 7.67
N MET A 290 13.12 2.15 6.86
CA MET A 290 13.04 0.71 7.05
C MET A 290 13.62 -0.04 5.85
N HIS A 291 14.40 -1.07 6.14
CA HIS A 291 15.11 -1.86 5.15
C HIS A 291 14.60 -3.32 5.18
N PHE A 292 14.12 -3.81 4.02
CA PHE A 292 13.75 -5.22 3.77
C PHE A 292 14.63 -5.94 2.69
N PRO A 293 15.74 -6.65 3.02
CA PRO A 293 16.83 -6.94 2.05
C PRO A 293 16.50 -7.91 0.94
N THR A 294 15.50 -8.71 1.19
CA THR A 294 15.00 -9.72 0.26
C THR A 294 13.71 -9.26 -0.43
N ASN A 295 13.24 -8.04 -0.15
CA ASN A 295 11.97 -7.53 -0.66
C ASN A 295 12.13 -6.71 -1.93
N GLY A 296 11.70 -7.28 -3.06
CA GLY A 296 11.56 -6.56 -4.32
C GLY A 296 10.19 -5.88 -4.52
N SER A 297 9.30 -5.87 -3.53
CA SER A 297 8.05 -5.12 -3.65
C SER A 297 8.36 -3.62 -3.75
N ARG A 298 7.46 -2.87 -4.40
CA ARG A 298 7.55 -1.40 -4.46
C ARG A 298 7.22 -0.83 -3.08
N HIS A 299 5.99 -1.02 -2.63
CA HIS A 299 5.43 -0.34 -1.46
C HIS A 299 5.63 -1.08 -0.13
N LEU A 300 5.47 -0.35 0.98
CA LEU A 300 5.68 -0.80 2.37
C LEU A 300 4.48 -1.59 2.91
N ASP A 301 3.28 -1.32 2.38
CA ASP A 301 1.98 -1.84 2.80
C ASP A 301 1.70 -3.32 2.48
N VAL A 302 2.74 -4.04 2.10
CA VAL A 302 2.79 -5.51 1.96
C VAL A 302 3.95 -6.12 2.74
N ALA A 303 4.70 -5.30 3.48
CA ALA A 303 5.90 -5.71 4.21
C ALA A 303 5.74 -5.49 5.73
N LEU A 304 5.18 -4.35 6.13
CA LEU A 304 4.95 -3.98 7.52
C LEU A 304 3.63 -3.20 7.64
N VAL A 305 2.67 -3.72 8.40
CA VAL A 305 1.31 -3.17 8.52
C VAL A 305 0.95 -3.04 10.00
N PRO A 306 0.89 -1.83 10.58
CA PRO A 306 0.51 -1.66 11.96
C PRO A 306 -1.01 -1.74 12.13
N LEU A 307 -1.48 -2.45 13.16
CA LEU A 307 -2.91 -2.75 13.35
C LEU A 307 -3.52 -2.14 14.61
N ARG A 308 -2.77 -2.12 15.72
CA ARG A 308 -3.26 -1.66 17.02
C ARG A 308 -2.09 -1.13 17.84
N PRO A 309 -2.20 0.04 18.49
CA PRO A 309 -1.12 0.58 19.30
C PRO A 309 -0.98 -0.15 20.63
N PRO A 310 0.18 -0.04 21.29
CA PRO A 310 0.30 -0.45 22.69
C PRO A 310 -0.65 0.39 23.55
N THR A 311 -1.29 -0.25 24.52
CA THR A 311 -2.13 0.41 25.53
C THR A 311 -1.81 -0.14 26.91
N SER A 312 -2.33 0.50 27.96
CA SER A 312 -2.17 0.01 29.34
C SER A 312 -2.80 -1.39 29.49
N GLY A 313 -1.98 -2.44 29.40
CA GLY A 313 -2.39 -3.84 29.54
C GLY A 313 -2.42 -4.64 28.24
N SER A 314 -2.06 -4.08 27.09
CA SER A 314 -1.92 -4.84 25.84
C SER A 314 -0.74 -4.35 25.00
N HIS A 315 0.06 -5.27 24.48
CA HIS A 315 1.07 -4.97 23.46
C HIS A 315 0.44 -4.40 22.19
N GLY A 316 1.19 -3.52 21.52
CA GLY A 316 0.87 -3.12 20.14
C GLY A 316 0.99 -4.30 19.19
N ILE A 317 0.33 -4.23 18.04
CA ILE A 317 0.37 -5.26 17.00
C ILE A 317 0.83 -4.64 15.70
N VAL A 318 1.91 -5.18 15.16
CA VAL A 318 2.38 -4.91 13.81
C VAL A 318 2.52 -6.22 13.05
N LEU A 319 1.83 -6.34 11.91
CA LEU A 319 2.01 -7.48 11.01
C LEU A 319 3.28 -7.28 10.19
N VAL A 320 4.05 -8.35 10.04
CA VAL A 320 5.30 -8.38 9.26
C VAL A 320 5.24 -9.52 8.25
N ASN A 321 5.68 -9.23 7.03
CA ASN A 321 5.75 -10.22 5.98
C ASN A 321 6.89 -11.22 6.24
N GLN A 322 6.55 -12.48 6.47
CA GLN A 322 7.52 -13.52 6.79
C GLN A 322 8.49 -13.89 5.65
N ASN A 323 8.13 -13.62 4.40
CA ASN A 323 9.02 -13.86 3.25
C ASN A 323 10.10 -12.77 3.14
N PHE A 324 9.81 -11.59 3.69
CA PHE A 324 10.56 -10.38 3.49
C PHE A 324 10.76 -9.65 4.83
N PRO A 325 11.48 -10.25 5.79
CA PRO A 325 11.64 -9.64 7.09
C PRO A 325 12.49 -8.36 7.00
N PRO A 326 12.15 -7.32 7.78
CA PRO A 326 12.99 -6.14 7.96
C PRO A 326 14.30 -6.47 8.67
N ILE A 327 15.24 -5.52 8.68
CA ILE A 327 16.47 -5.65 9.47
C ILE A 327 16.11 -5.74 10.96
N ALA A 328 16.68 -6.74 11.65
CA ALA A 328 16.36 -7.02 13.04
C ALA A 328 16.65 -5.86 14.00
N SER A 329 17.70 -5.06 13.76
CA SER A 329 18.00 -3.89 14.59
C SER A 329 16.96 -2.78 14.47
N GLU A 330 16.32 -2.63 13.31
CA GLU A 330 15.24 -1.64 13.11
C GLU A 330 13.96 -2.09 13.83
N MET A 331 13.72 -3.41 13.92
CA MET A 331 12.61 -3.95 14.71
C MET A 331 12.81 -3.79 16.22
N LYS A 332 14.01 -3.47 16.69
CA LYS A 332 14.27 -3.21 18.11
C LYS A 332 13.46 -2.01 18.60
N LEU A 333 13.33 -0.96 17.79
CA LEU A 333 12.51 0.22 18.08
C LEU A 333 11.06 -0.17 18.42
N PHE A 334 10.49 -1.12 17.68
CA PHE A 334 9.15 -1.64 17.95
C PHE A 334 9.10 -2.39 19.30
N THR A 335 10.00 -3.34 19.51
CA THR A 335 9.98 -4.16 20.73
C THR A 335 10.31 -3.38 22.00
N ASP A 336 11.15 -2.35 21.90
CA ASP A 336 11.47 -1.45 23.02
C ASP A 336 10.26 -0.60 23.44
N ASN A 337 9.29 -0.41 22.54
CA ASN A 337 8.08 0.38 22.75
C ASN A 337 6.81 -0.50 22.81
N ASP A 338 6.95 -1.73 23.33
CA ASP A 338 5.85 -2.67 23.58
C ASP A 338 5.03 -3.09 22.35
N TRP A 339 5.56 -2.90 21.14
CA TRP A 339 4.98 -3.47 19.93
C TRP A 339 5.40 -4.92 19.76
N ARG A 340 4.44 -5.78 19.44
CA ARG A 340 4.64 -7.18 19.11
C ARG A 340 4.59 -7.37 17.59
N PRO A 341 5.72 -7.72 16.95
CA PRO A 341 5.74 -8.17 15.57
C PRO A 341 5.03 -9.52 15.43
N ILE A 342 4.10 -9.62 14.49
CA ILE A 342 3.37 -10.85 14.17
C ILE A 342 3.65 -11.22 12.73
N TRP A 343 4.10 -12.45 12.51
CA TRP A 343 4.28 -12.97 11.16
C TRP A 343 2.92 -13.24 10.51
N ALA A 344 2.65 -12.58 9.40
CA ALA A 344 1.45 -12.87 8.63
C ALA A 344 1.59 -14.23 7.93
N PRO A 345 0.50 -15.00 7.78
CA PRO A 345 0.52 -16.25 7.03
C PRO A 345 0.83 -15.99 5.55
N LEU A 346 1.20 -17.05 4.83
CA LEU A 346 1.34 -16.98 3.38
C LEU A 346 -0.04 -16.76 2.73
N PRO A 347 -0.09 -16.12 1.53
CA PRO A 347 -1.33 -15.99 0.78
C PRO A 347 -1.99 -17.35 0.58
N ASN A 348 -3.30 -17.43 0.80
CA ASN A 348 -4.07 -18.66 0.59
C ASN A 348 -4.07 -19.07 -0.90
N VAL A 349 -4.01 -18.07 -1.79
CA VAL A 349 -4.00 -18.27 -3.24
C VAL A 349 -2.81 -17.53 -3.84
N SER A 350 -1.86 -18.29 -4.39
CA SER A 350 -0.67 -17.76 -5.07
C SER A 350 -0.83 -17.53 -6.57
N ASP A 351 -1.95 -17.92 -7.18
CA ASP A 351 -2.17 -17.75 -8.62
C ASP A 351 -2.44 -16.29 -8.94
N VAL A 352 -1.62 -15.73 -9.81
CA VAL A 352 -1.71 -14.34 -10.24
C VAL A 352 -2.18 -14.35 -11.68
N ALA A 353 -3.16 -13.50 -11.99
CA ALA A 353 -3.62 -13.37 -13.36
C ALA A 353 -2.48 -12.97 -14.32
N PRO A 354 -2.54 -13.37 -15.60
CA PRO A 354 -1.45 -13.16 -16.56
C PRO A 354 -0.91 -11.73 -16.67
N PHE A 355 -1.74 -10.72 -16.41
CA PHE A 355 -1.38 -9.31 -16.55
C PHE A 355 -1.62 -8.51 -15.27
N ALA A 356 -1.47 -9.15 -14.11
CA ALA A 356 -1.62 -8.47 -12.84
C ALA A 356 -0.45 -7.54 -12.54
N LEU A 357 -0.77 -6.35 -12.01
CA LEU A 357 0.20 -5.31 -11.66
C LEU A 357 0.83 -5.50 -10.27
N CYS A 358 0.41 -6.54 -9.55
CA CYS A 358 0.91 -6.92 -8.24
C CYS A 358 1.31 -8.41 -8.20
N SER A 359 2.05 -8.78 -7.15
CA SER A 359 2.34 -10.19 -6.84
C SER A 359 1.20 -10.83 -6.05
N ALA A 360 1.33 -12.13 -5.75
CA ALA A 360 0.40 -12.83 -4.84
C ALA A 360 0.46 -12.33 -3.38
N ASN A 361 1.49 -11.56 -3.00
CA ASN A 361 1.70 -11.10 -1.62
C ASN A 361 0.84 -9.88 -1.25
N LEU A 362 -0.43 -9.87 -1.64
CA LEU A 362 -1.41 -8.84 -1.26
C LEU A 362 -2.25 -9.25 -0.04
N ASN A 363 -2.07 -10.46 0.48
CA ASN A 363 -2.85 -10.96 1.61
C ASN A 363 -2.81 -10.01 2.82
N MET A 364 -1.65 -9.40 3.09
CA MET A 364 -1.47 -8.43 4.18
C MET A 364 -1.98 -7.01 3.88
N ASN A 365 -2.32 -6.70 2.62
CA ASN A 365 -2.73 -5.36 2.21
C ASN A 365 -4.19 -5.10 2.60
N LEU A 366 -4.43 -5.12 3.91
CA LEU A 366 -5.72 -4.98 4.55
C LEU A 366 -6.01 -3.52 4.91
N LEU A 367 -7.27 -3.20 5.18
CA LEU A 367 -7.66 -1.87 5.68
C LEU A 367 -8.14 -1.99 7.13
N SER A 368 -7.49 -1.30 8.05
CA SER A 368 -8.01 -1.13 9.41
C SER A 368 -9.13 -0.09 9.42
N ILE A 369 -10.30 -0.51 9.89
CA ILE A 369 -11.44 0.39 10.16
C ILE A 369 -11.20 1.10 11.48
N ASN A 370 -10.72 0.37 12.47
CA ASN A 370 -10.24 0.88 13.75
C ASN A 370 -9.23 -0.11 14.33
N ASP A 371 -8.84 0.04 15.59
CA ASP A 371 -7.83 -0.76 16.28
C ASP A 371 -8.28 -2.17 16.69
N HIS A 372 -9.51 -2.55 16.38
CA HIS A 372 -10.10 -3.87 16.64
C HIS A 372 -10.88 -4.44 15.46
N CYS A 373 -11.00 -3.72 14.34
CA CYS A 373 -11.75 -4.14 13.16
C CYS A 373 -10.98 -3.87 11.86
N VAL A 374 -10.90 -4.89 11.00
CA VAL A 374 -10.14 -4.88 9.75
C VAL A 374 -10.94 -5.45 8.60
N VAL A 375 -10.63 -5.01 7.37
CA VAL A 375 -11.16 -5.56 6.12
C VAL A 375 -10.06 -6.33 5.39
N ILE A 376 -10.31 -7.60 5.08
CA ILE A 376 -9.40 -8.48 4.33
C ILE A 376 -10.08 -9.12 3.12
N GLU A 377 -9.29 -9.77 2.26
CA GLU A 377 -9.80 -10.48 1.09
C GLU A 377 -10.48 -11.79 1.53
N GLU A 378 -11.65 -12.09 0.97
CA GLU A 378 -12.51 -13.18 1.46
C GLU A 378 -11.90 -14.59 1.37
N CYS A 379 -10.92 -14.78 0.49
CA CYS A 379 -10.23 -16.05 0.30
C CYS A 379 -9.02 -16.20 1.23
N GLU A 380 -8.59 -15.15 1.94
CA GLU A 380 -7.43 -15.19 2.85
C GLU A 380 -7.78 -15.79 4.21
N VAL A 381 -8.32 -17.01 4.20
CA VAL A 381 -8.77 -17.75 5.39
C VAL A 381 -7.67 -17.93 6.45
N PRO A 382 -6.40 -18.22 6.11
CA PRO A 382 -5.33 -18.27 7.11
C PRO A 382 -5.14 -16.94 7.83
N LEU A 383 -5.20 -15.81 7.10
CA LEU A 383 -5.09 -14.48 7.69
C LEU A 383 -6.31 -14.16 8.54
N TYR A 384 -7.51 -14.55 8.09
CA TYR A 384 -8.72 -14.44 8.89
C TYR A 384 -8.53 -15.11 10.26
N ARG A 385 -8.06 -16.37 10.30
CA ARG A 385 -7.89 -17.12 11.55
C ARG A 385 -6.88 -16.46 12.48
N LEU A 386 -5.74 -16.02 11.95
CA LEU A 386 -4.77 -15.26 12.74
C LEU A 386 -5.42 -14.02 13.37
N LEU A 387 -6.08 -13.19 12.56
CA LEU A 387 -6.66 -11.92 13.03
C LEU A 387 -7.81 -12.14 14.02
N HIS A 388 -8.76 -13.00 13.67
CA HIS A 388 -9.98 -13.22 14.46
C HIS A 388 -9.77 -14.18 15.63
N ASP A 389 -9.25 -15.39 15.36
CA ASP A 389 -9.20 -16.46 16.35
C ASP A 389 -8.04 -16.27 17.35
N GLU A 390 -6.90 -15.74 16.89
CA GLU A 390 -5.70 -15.59 17.74
C GLU A 390 -5.52 -14.17 18.28
N LEU A 391 -5.79 -13.14 17.47
CA LEU A 391 -5.53 -11.74 17.84
C LEU A 391 -6.78 -10.98 18.31
N GLY A 392 -7.97 -11.56 18.14
CA GLY A 392 -9.23 -11.03 18.65
C GLY A 392 -9.78 -9.83 17.87
N PHE A 393 -9.46 -9.70 16.58
CA PHE A 393 -10.05 -8.68 15.70
C PHE A 393 -11.43 -9.12 15.20
N ASP A 394 -12.31 -8.14 15.04
CA ASP A 394 -13.47 -8.25 14.17
C ASP A 394 -13.02 -8.16 12.71
N VAL A 395 -13.19 -9.25 11.97
CA VAL A 395 -12.69 -9.35 10.59
C VAL A 395 -13.85 -9.30 9.61
N ILE A 396 -13.89 -8.23 8.82
CA ILE A 396 -14.78 -8.08 7.66
C ILE A 396 -14.05 -8.64 6.44
N THR A 397 -14.75 -9.44 5.65
CA THR A 397 -14.20 -9.99 4.41
C THR A 397 -14.87 -9.36 3.20
N CYS A 398 -14.11 -9.15 2.13
CA CYS A 398 -14.63 -8.55 0.90
C CYS A 398 -13.95 -9.21 -0.32
N PRO A 399 -14.69 -9.52 -1.39
CA PRO A 399 -14.09 -9.97 -2.65
C PRO A 399 -13.30 -8.83 -3.28
N LEU A 400 -12.00 -9.04 -3.49
CA LEU A 400 -11.11 -8.07 -4.14
C LEU A 400 -10.13 -8.71 -5.14
N ARG A 401 -10.26 -10.02 -5.38
CA ARG A 401 -9.30 -10.81 -6.16
C ARG A 401 -9.11 -10.32 -7.59
N VAL A 402 -10.16 -9.86 -8.27
CA VAL A 402 -10.07 -9.38 -9.65
C VAL A 402 -9.34 -8.04 -9.67
N LEU A 403 -9.57 -7.20 -8.66
CA LEU A 403 -8.88 -5.91 -8.52
C LEU A 403 -7.37 -6.05 -8.31
N ASN A 404 -6.86 -7.19 -7.83
CA ASN A 404 -5.42 -7.44 -7.79
C ASN A 404 -4.77 -7.23 -9.19
N GLU A 405 -5.50 -7.47 -10.28
CA GLU A 405 -5.01 -7.16 -11.64
C GLU A 405 -4.69 -5.68 -11.88
N PHE A 406 -5.28 -4.81 -11.07
CA PHE A 406 -5.23 -3.36 -11.15
C PHE A 406 -4.29 -2.74 -10.10
N GLY A 407 -3.57 -3.55 -9.32
CA GLY A 407 -2.34 -3.12 -8.66
C GLY A 407 -2.35 -3.01 -7.14
N GLY A 408 -3.41 -3.42 -6.44
CA GLY A 408 -3.43 -3.24 -4.98
C GLY A 408 -4.51 -4.04 -4.23
N GLY A 409 -4.30 -4.17 -2.91
CA GLY A 409 -5.32 -4.64 -1.98
C GLY A 409 -6.09 -3.47 -1.33
N PHE A 410 -6.70 -3.70 -0.18
CA PHE A 410 -7.57 -2.72 0.49
C PHE A 410 -6.84 -1.45 0.91
N HIS A 411 -5.60 -1.56 1.39
CA HIS A 411 -4.82 -0.38 1.77
C HIS A 411 -4.44 0.47 0.55
N CYS A 412 -3.97 -0.18 -0.53
CA CYS A 412 -3.61 0.52 -1.77
C CYS A 412 -4.82 1.24 -2.38
N VAL A 413 -5.97 0.56 -2.42
CA VAL A 413 -7.16 1.04 -3.14
C VAL A 413 -7.96 2.09 -2.35
N THR A 414 -7.47 2.45 -1.17
CA THR A 414 -8.08 3.45 -0.31
C THR A 414 -7.09 4.53 0.13
N TRP A 415 -7.61 5.73 0.30
CA TRP A 415 -6.89 6.84 0.92
C TRP A 415 -7.77 7.39 2.05
N ASP A 416 -7.34 7.19 3.28
CA ASP A 416 -8.05 7.68 4.46
C ASP A 416 -7.78 9.17 4.67
N ILE A 417 -8.85 9.95 4.58
CA ILE A 417 -8.84 11.41 4.68
C ILE A 417 -9.11 11.84 6.13
N ARG A 418 -10.02 11.12 6.80
CA ARG A 418 -10.33 11.35 8.22
C ARG A 418 -10.36 10.07 9.03
N ARG A 419 -9.55 10.06 10.07
CA ARG A 419 -9.65 9.19 11.23
C ARG A 419 -9.86 10.05 12.49
N ARG A 420 -10.55 9.48 13.46
CA ARG A 420 -10.70 10.07 14.80
C ARG A 420 -9.49 9.71 15.65
N ASP A 421 -8.39 10.40 15.42
CA ASP A 421 -7.12 10.19 16.10
C ASP A 421 -6.33 11.48 16.30
N ASP A 422 -5.25 11.39 17.08
CA ASP A 422 -4.36 12.49 17.44
C ASP A 422 -2.90 12.12 17.10
N CYS A 423 -2.04 13.14 17.00
CA CYS A 423 -0.59 12.96 16.85
C CYS A 423 0.03 12.48 18.17
N ILE A 424 -0.07 11.18 18.45
CA ILE A 424 0.46 10.53 19.65
C ILE A 424 1.87 9.98 19.38
N ASP A 425 2.74 10.09 20.38
CA ASP A 425 4.07 9.47 20.38
C ASP A 425 3.96 8.02 20.87
N TYR A 426 3.95 7.06 19.93
CA TYR A 426 3.89 5.62 20.23
C TYR A 426 5.27 4.97 20.36
N PHE A 427 6.32 5.78 20.26
CA PHE A 427 7.71 5.34 20.34
C PHE A 427 8.52 6.29 21.26
N PRO A 428 8.14 6.46 22.53
CA PRO A 428 8.85 7.34 23.45
C PRO A 428 10.28 6.88 23.77
N GLU A 429 10.55 5.58 23.73
CA GLU A 429 11.87 4.98 24.00
C GLU A 429 12.65 4.84 22.69
N GLN A 430 13.26 5.94 22.24
CA GLN A 430 14.11 5.95 21.03
C GLN A 430 15.19 7.03 21.09
N ASP A 431 16.32 6.77 20.43
CA ASP A 431 17.29 7.80 20.04
C ASP A 431 17.14 8.08 18.54
N TYR A 432 16.23 9.00 18.21
CA TYR A 432 15.86 9.27 16.82
C TYR A 432 17.07 9.61 15.94
N GLU A 433 18.01 10.42 16.43
CA GLU A 433 19.18 10.81 15.64
C GLU A 433 20.11 9.63 15.38
N ALA A 434 20.26 8.71 16.35
CA ALA A 434 21.04 7.49 16.19
C ALA A 434 20.32 6.45 15.31
N GLU A 435 19.00 6.35 15.39
CA GLU A 435 18.20 5.30 14.77
C GLU A 435 17.73 5.62 13.36
N CYS A 436 17.54 6.90 13.02
CA CYS A 436 16.96 7.32 11.74
C CYS A 436 17.94 7.26 10.54
N GLN A 437 18.96 6.39 10.62
CA GLN A 437 20.01 6.27 9.61
C GLN A 437 19.43 5.86 8.25
N VAL A 438 20.02 6.42 7.20
CA VAL A 438 19.56 6.24 5.82
C VAL A 438 20.44 5.27 5.03
N ASP A 439 21.64 4.95 5.53
CA ASP A 439 22.60 4.06 4.85
C ASP A 439 22.50 2.63 5.40
N LEU A 440 22.09 1.71 4.52
CA LEU A 440 22.07 0.27 4.78
C LEU A 440 23.44 -0.28 5.22
N ASN A 441 24.54 0.28 4.71
CA ASN A 441 25.89 -0.19 5.03
C ASN A 441 26.20 -0.04 6.53
N ASN A 442 25.60 0.95 7.20
CA ASN A 442 25.71 1.11 8.66
C ASN A 442 25.11 -0.08 9.43
N TYR A 443 24.28 -0.89 8.79
CA TYR A 443 23.61 -2.06 9.38
C TYR A 443 24.21 -3.40 8.94
N LEU A 444 24.90 -3.46 7.79
CA LEU A 444 25.55 -4.67 7.30
C LEU A 444 26.83 -5.03 8.11
N ASP A 445 27.42 -4.07 8.83
CA ASP A 445 28.68 -4.27 9.58
C ASP A 445 28.56 -4.98 10.95
N LYS A 446 27.35 -5.38 11.38
CA LYS A 446 27.18 -6.06 12.69
C LYS A 446 27.18 -7.59 12.65
N LYS A 447 27.26 -8.23 11.47
CA LYS A 447 27.28 -9.70 11.34
C LYS A 447 28.61 -10.29 10.89
N THR A 448 29.58 -9.47 10.51
CA THR A 448 30.89 -9.93 10.00
C THR A 448 31.97 -10.10 11.07
N LEU A 449 31.65 -9.91 12.36
CA LEU A 449 32.62 -10.01 13.47
C LEU A 449 32.40 -11.16 14.47
N THR A 450 31.56 -12.15 14.15
CA THR A 450 31.41 -13.36 15.00
C THR A 450 31.43 -14.66 14.19
N ASN A 451 32.33 -14.75 13.20
CA ASN A 451 32.79 -16.04 12.68
C ASN A 451 34.13 -16.40 13.35
N ASP A 452 34.12 -16.60 14.66
CA ASP A 452 35.13 -17.45 15.28
C ASP A 452 34.71 -18.90 15.02
N ASN A 453 35.43 -19.52 14.08
CA ASN A 453 35.41 -20.95 13.81
C ASN A 453 35.60 -21.75 15.11
N PRO A 454 34.78 -22.79 15.35
CA PRO A 454 35.26 -24.01 15.94
C PRO A 454 35.42 -25.04 14.83
N THR A 455 36.66 -25.21 14.40
CA THR A 455 37.15 -26.37 13.68
C THR A 455 36.77 -27.69 14.37
N SER A 456 36.51 -28.72 13.54
CA SER A 456 36.66 -30.18 13.78
C SER A 456 35.84 -30.78 14.95
N HIS A 457 34.95 -31.75 14.74
CA HIS A 457 35.15 -33.07 14.13
C HIS A 457 33.81 -33.71 13.75
#